data_AF-A0A3B9W1X1-F1
#
_entry.id   AF-A0A3B9W1X1-F1
#
_cell.length_a   1.000
_cell.length_b   1.000
_cell.length_c   1.000
_cell.angle_alpha   90.00
_cell.angle_beta   90.00
_cell.angle_gamma   90.00
#
_symmetry.space_group_name_H-M   'P 1'
#
loop_
_entity.id
_entity.type
_entity.pdbx_description
1 polymer ?
#
loop_
_entity_poly.entity_id
_entity_poly.type
_entity_poly.pdbx_seq_one_letter_code
_entity_poly.pdbx_strand_id
1 'polypeptide(L)' 'ARGKTRRSTEELTAHIKTITRDSWLRRVLVCELEGDTPATHKLTVTVNDTARAELEDEMFGKRVLVTTQEDWPIAEVVAA' A
#
# COMPACT_ATOMS: atom_id res chain seq x y z
N ALA A 1 -3.14 -35.52 12.90
CA ALA A 1 -2.70 -34.31 13.63
C ALA A 1 -2.65 -33.11 12.68
N ARG A 2 -3.42 -32.03 12.92
CA ARG A 2 -3.39 -30.79 12.12
C ARG A 2 -2.15 -29.91 12.39
N GLY A 3 -1.01 -30.52 12.67
CA GLY A 3 0.22 -29.82 13.06
C GLY A 3 1.01 -29.25 11.88
N LYS A 4 0.85 -29.82 10.67
CA LYS A 4 1.64 -29.45 9.48
C LYS A 4 1.19 -28.17 8.76
N THR A 5 0.03 -27.60 9.11
CA THR A 5 -0.51 -26.39 8.47
C THR A 5 -0.45 -25.15 9.36
N ARG A 6 0.01 -25.27 10.61
CA ARG A 6 0.19 -24.14 11.51
C ARG A 6 1.57 -23.53 11.27
N ARG A 7 1.58 -22.23 11.00
CA ARG A 7 2.80 -21.44 10.78
C ARG A 7 3.28 -20.85 12.10
N SER A 8 4.59 -20.74 12.28
CA SER A 8 5.19 -19.99 13.38
C SER A 8 4.90 -18.48 13.23
N THR A 9 5.15 -17.72 14.29
CA THR A 9 5.08 -16.25 14.24
C THR A 9 6.05 -15.70 13.20
N GLU A 10 7.26 -16.27 13.05
CA GLU A 10 8.20 -15.83 12.02
C GLU A 10 7.70 -16.15 10.61
N GLU A 11 7.17 -17.35 10.39
CA GLU A 11 6.62 -17.75 9.09
C GLU A 11 5.45 -16.86 8.66
N LEU A 12 4.54 -16.53 9.60
CA LEU A 12 3.44 -15.60 9.33
C LEU A 12 3.94 -14.18 9.08
N THR A 13 4.87 -13.69 9.89
CA THR A 13 5.45 -12.36 9.70
C THR A 13 6.13 -12.22 8.34
N ALA A 14 6.89 -13.25 7.91
CA ALA A 14 7.51 -13.29 6.59
C ALA A 14 6.47 -13.34 5.46
N HIS A 15 5.39 -14.10 5.66
CA HIS A 15 4.30 -14.18 4.68
C HIS A 15 3.56 -12.84 4.54
N ILE A 16 3.25 -12.17 5.65
CA ILE A 16 2.66 -10.82 5.66
C ILE A 16 3.57 -9.85 4.91
N LYS A 17 4.88 -9.86 5.18
CA LYS A 17 5.87 -9.03 4.46
C LYS A 17 5.93 -9.34 2.97
N THR A 18 5.71 -10.59 2.57
CA THR A 18 5.68 -10.99 1.16
C THR A 18 4.45 -10.44 0.45
N ILE A 19 3.28 -10.54 1.08
CA ILE A 19 2.01 -10.00 0.55
C ILE A 19 2.09 -8.46 0.47
N THR A 20 2.62 -7.82 1.50
CA THR A 20 2.72 -6.34 1.62
C THR A 20 4.02 -5.78 1.05
N ARG A 21 4.71 -6.54 0.19
CA ARG A 21 6.03 -6.16 -0.35
C ARG A 21 5.99 -4.92 -1.24
N ASP A 22 4.87 -4.68 -1.91
CA ASP A 22 4.67 -3.52 -2.76
C ASP A 22 4.95 -2.22 -1.99
N SER A 23 5.67 -1.29 -2.63
CA SER A 23 6.15 -0.07 -1.96
C SER A 23 5.01 0.86 -1.55
N TRP A 24 3.89 0.85 -2.27
CA TRP A 24 2.72 1.64 -1.93
C TRP A 24 1.96 1.02 -0.75
N LEU A 25 1.73 -0.29 -0.79
CA LEU A 25 1.10 -1.01 0.33
C LEU A 25 1.88 -0.82 1.63
N ARG A 26 3.20 -0.89 1.59
CA ARG A 26 4.06 -0.73 2.78
C ARG A 26 4.03 0.69 3.37
N ARG A 27 3.65 1.70 2.59
CA ARG A 27 3.48 3.08 3.06
C ARG A 27 2.16 3.29 3.80
N VAL A 28 1.09 2.62 3.34
CA VAL A 28 -0.29 2.91 3.81
C VAL A 28 -0.86 1.84 4.73
N LEU A 29 -0.35 0.61 4.70
CA LEU A 29 -0.82 -0.48 5.56
C LEU A 29 0.11 -0.70 6.74
N VAL A 30 -0.49 -0.72 7.93
CA VAL A 30 0.14 -1.22 9.16
C VAL A 30 -0.45 -2.58 9.47
N CYS A 31 0.42 -3.60 9.53
CA CYS A 31 0.04 -4.96 9.89
C CYS A 31 0.74 -5.37 11.18
N GLU A 32 -0.05 -5.68 12.21
CA GLU A 32 0.44 -6.08 13.53
C GLU A 32 -0.02 -7.50 13.81
N LEU A 33 0.95 -8.37 14.13
CA LEU A 33 0.68 -9.75 14.51
C LEU A 33 0.99 -9.90 15.99
N GLU A 34 -0.04 -10.18 16.79
CA GLU A 34 0.08 -10.45 18.22
C GLU A 34 -0.02 -11.96 18.51
N GLY A 35 0.58 -12.38 19.62
CA GLY A 35 0.56 -13.76 20.11
C GLY A 35 1.72 -14.62 19.61
N ASP A 36 2.14 -15.59 20.43
CA ASP A 36 3.33 -16.41 20.17
C ASP A 36 3.02 -17.83 19.67
N THR A 37 1.76 -18.24 19.76
CA THR A 37 1.32 -19.56 19.30
C THR A 37 0.26 -19.45 18.21
N PRO A 38 0.15 -20.47 17.33
CA PRO A 38 -0.88 -20.49 16.29
C PRO A 38 -2.32 -20.34 16.79
N ALA A 39 -2.61 -20.68 18.05
CA ALA A 39 -3.94 -20.53 18.63
C ALA A 39 -4.21 -19.12 19.17
N THR A 40 -3.15 -18.36 19.46
CA THR A 40 -3.21 -17.00 20.02
C THR A 40 -2.91 -15.93 18.98
N HIS A 41 -2.52 -16.31 17.76
CA HIS A 41 -2.23 -15.37 16.69
C HIS A 41 -3.43 -14.51 16.36
N LYS A 42 -3.22 -13.20 16.39
CA LYS A 42 -4.21 -12.19 16.01
C LYS A 42 -3.55 -11.18 15.10
N LEU A 43 -4.09 -11.07 13.88
CA LEU A 43 -3.64 -10.07 12.90
C LEU A 43 -4.58 -8.87 12.96
N THR A 44 -4.01 -7.70 13.23
CA THR A 44 -4.65 -6.40 13.06
C THR A 44 -4.10 -5.75 11.78
N VAL A 45 -4.99 -5.23 10.95
CA VAL A 45 -4.63 -4.45 9.76
C VAL A 45 -5.29 -3.09 9.86
N THR A 46 -4.47 -2.05 9.81
CA THR A 46 -4.92 -0.66 9.88
C THR A 46 -4.43 0.09 8.65
N VAL A 47 -5.31 0.87 8.04
CA VAL A 47 -4.95 1.81 6.98
C VAL A 47 -4.52 3.11 7.64
N ASN A 48 -3.33 3.59 7.33
CA ASN A 48 -2.90 4.92 7.72
C ASN A 48 -3.49 5.93 6.73
N ASP A 49 -4.61 6.54 7.11
CA ASP A 49 -5.35 7.48 6.27
C ASP A 49 -4.52 8.72 5.89
N THR A 50 -3.63 9.18 6.78
CA THR A 50 -2.72 10.29 6.47
C THR A 50 -1.72 9.91 5.38
N ALA A 51 -1.03 8.78 5.54
CA ALA A 51 -0.08 8.30 4.53
C ALA A 51 -0.76 7.97 3.20
N ARG A 52 -2.04 7.54 3.26
CA ARG A 52 -2.87 7.33 2.08
C ARG A 52 -3.16 8.64 1.35
N ALA A 53 -3.58 9.68 2.06
CA ALA A 53 -3.84 11.00 1.46
C ALA A 53 -2.58 11.58 0.82
N GLU A 54 -1.42 11.49 1.50
CA GLU A 54 -0.13 11.92 0.94
C GLU A 54 0.26 11.14 -0.33
N LEU A 55 0.02 9.83 -0.35
CA LEU A 55 0.26 9.00 -1.53
C LEU A 55 -0.70 9.36 -2.67
N GLU A 56 -1.97 9.63 -2.37
CA GLU A 56 -2.95 10.08 -3.35
C GLU A 56 -2.53 11.42 -3.95
N ASP A 57 -2.05 12.38 -3.16
CA ASP A 57 -1.50 13.65 -3.65
C ASP A 57 -0.23 13.45 -4.50
N GLU A 58 0.65 12.50 -4.15
CA GLU A 58 1.86 12.20 -4.92
C GLU A 58 1.52 11.56 -6.29
N MET A 59 0.59 10.60 -6.29
CA MET A 59 0.22 9.84 -7.49
C MET A 59 -0.73 10.63 -8.40
N PHE A 60 -1.68 11.36 -7.83
CA PHE A 60 -2.70 12.13 -8.56
C PHE A 60 -2.38 13.63 -8.69
N GLY A 61 -1.36 14.13 -8.00
CA GLY A 61 -0.86 15.51 -8.17
C GLY A 61 -0.21 15.77 -9.54
N LYS A 62 0.01 14.73 -10.36
CA LYS A 62 0.44 14.85 -11.75
C LYS A 62 -0.77 14.79 -12.68
N ARG A 63 -1.22 15.94 -13.18
CA ARG A 63 -2.21 16.01 -14.26
C ARG A 63 -1.49 15.81 -15.60
N VAL A 64 -1.80 14.72 -16.31
CA VAL A 64 -1.33 14.50 -17.68
C VAL A 64 -2.32 15.15 -18.64
N LEU A 65 -1.89 16.22 -19.30
CA LEU A 65 -2.64 16.86 -20.38
C LEU A 65 -2.13 16.30 -21.71
N VAL A 66 -3.01 15.67 -22.47
CA VAL A 66 -2.70 15.17 -23.82
C VAL A 66 -3.47 16.04 -24.81
N THR A 67 -2.75 16.75 -25.66
CA THR A 67 -3.31 17.59 -26.72
C THR A 67 -2.71 17.19 -28.07
N THR A 68 -3.50 17.26 -29.14
CA THR A 68 -3.02 17.13 -30.52
C THR A 68 -2.60 18.47 -31.12
N GLN A 69 -2.75 19.58 -30.39
CA GLN A 69 -2.35 20.92 -30.82
C GLN A 69 -0.88 21.18 -30.47
N GLU A 70 -0.05 21.43 -31.47
CA GLU A 70 1.40 21.65 -31.30
C GLU A 70 1.77 23.12 -31.04
N ASP A 71 0.89 24.06 -31.41
CA ASP A 71 1.23 25.49 -31.46
C ASP A 71 0.76 26.33 -30.25
N TRP A 72 0.10 25.72 -29.27
CA TRP A 72 -0.45 26.47 -28.14
C TRP A 72 0.61 26.74 -27.05
N PRO A 73 0.64 27.96 -26.46
CA PRO A 73 1.40 28.21 -25.25
C PRO A 73 0.98 27.26 -24.12
N ILE A 74 1.95 26.72 -23.36
CA ILE A 74 1.69 25.79 -22.25
C ILE A 74 0.67 26.35 -21.25
N ALA A 75 0.71 27.66 -20.99
CA ALA A 75 -0.22 28.33 -20.08
C ALA A 75 -1.69 28.24 -20.55
N GLU A 76 -1.94 28.24 -21.87
CA GLU A 76 -3.27 28.10 -22.45
C GLU A 76 -3.74 26.64 -22.40
N VAL A 77 -2.83 25.69 -22.63
CA VAL A 77 -3.10 24.25 -22.50
C VAL A 77 -3.45 23.85 -21.06
N VAL A 78 -2.81 24.48 -20.05
CA VAL A 78 -3.05 24.19 -18.63
C VAL A 78 -4.34 24.84 -18.10
N ALA A 79 -4.82 25.92 -18.74
CA ALA A 79 -5.99 26.68 -18.30
C ALA A 79 -7.32 26.22 -18.94
N ALA A 80 -7.28 25.42 -20.01
CA ALA A 80 -8.44 24.81 -20.66
C ALA A 80 -8.96 23.58 -19.89
#